data_AF-H2XYD7-F1
#
_entry.id   AF-H2XYD7-F1
#
_cell.length_a   1.000
_cell.length_b   1.000
_cell.length_c   1.000
_cell.angle_alpha   90.00
_cell.angle_beta   90.00
_cell.angle_gamma   90.00
#
_symmetry.space_group_name_H-M   'P 1'
#
loop_
_entity.id
_entity.type
_entity.pdbx_description
1 polymer ?
#
loop_
_entity_poly.entity_id
_entity_poly.type
_entity_poly.pdbx_seq_one_letter_code
_entity_poly.pdbx_strand_id
1 'polypeptide(L)' 'MYQPAMAQQQQQLQRAPVPQGPLYTEADVKQIKEMFPDVEEDAIKTVLEASRGNKDAAINSLLSMQ' A
#
# COMPACT_ATOMS: atom_id res chain seq x y z
N MET A 1 -32.40 42.28 -7.20
CA MET A 1 -31.83 42.16 -5.84
C MET A 1 -31.61 40.69 -5.56
N TYR A 2 -30.35 40.34 -5.30
CA TYR A 2 -29.82 38.98 -5.21
C TYR A 2 -30.66 38.07 -4.31
N GLN A 3 -30.98 36.87 -4.81
CA GLN A 3 -31.09 35.70 -3.95
C GLN A 3 -29.77 34.96 -3.98
N PRO A 4 -29.21 34.60 -2.82
CA PRO A 4 -27.86 34.09 -2.74
C PRO A 4 -27.83 32.60 -3.06
N ALA A 5 -26.96 32.22 -4.00
CA ALA A 5 -26.57 30.85 -4.24
C ALA A 5 -25.77 30.34 -3.03
N MET A 6 -26.45 29.72 -2.05
CA MET A 6 -25.79 29.18 -0.83
C MET A 6 -25.98 27.67 -0.63
N ALA A 7 -26.60 26.96 -1.58
CA ALA A 7 -26.90 25.54 -1.41
C ALA A 7 -25.88 24.58 -2.07
N GLN A 8 -24.71 25.06 -2.51
CA GLN A 8 -23.73 24.22 -3.23
C GLN A 8 -22.41 23.99 -2.49
N GLN A 9 -22.27 24.36 -1.21
CA GLN A 9 -20.96 24.28 -0.53
C GLN A 9 -20.80 23.13 0.47
N GLN A 10 -21.74 22.18 0.58
CA GLN A 10 -21.64 21.10 1.56
C GLN A 10 -21.06 19.77 1.04
N GLN A 11 -20.56 19.71 -0.20
CA GLN A 11 -20.15 18.44 -0.82
C GLN A 11 -18.65 18.12 -0.80
N GLN A 12 -17.84 18.83 -0.01
CA GLN A 12 -16.40 18.60 0.03
C GLN A 12 -15.96 18.79 1.48
N LEU A 13 -15.63 17.72 2.22
CA LEU A 13 -14.68 17.76 3.36
C LEU A 13 -14.54 16.44 4.16
N GLN A 14 -15.21 15.33 3.83
CA GLN A 14 -14.93 14.04 4.51
C GLN A 14 -14.30 13.01 3.57
N ARG A 15 -13.06 13.26 3.14
CA ARG A 15 -12.12 12.17 2.86
C ARG A 15 -11.25 12.03 4.11
N ALA A 16 -11.71 11.24 5.08
CA ALA A 16 -10.88 10.87 6.21
C ALA A 16 -9.59 10.23 5.67
N PRO A 17 -8.39 10.63 6.12
CA PRO A 17 -7.19 9.88 5.82
C PRO A 17 -7.38 8.48 6.41
N VAL A 18 -7.52 7.48 5.53
CA VAL A 18 -7.46 6.08 5.95
C VAL A 18 -6.16 5.90 6.71
N PRO A 19 -6.17 5.33 7.93
CA PRO A 19 -4.94 5.06 8.64
C PRO A 19 -4.12 4.11 7.77
N GLN A 20 -3.05 4.64 7.18
CA GLN A 20 -2.00 3.86 6.53
C GLN A 20 -1.25 3.19 7.68
N GLY A 21 -1.83 2.11 8.21
CA GLY A 21 -1.07 1.16 9.02
C GLY A 21 0.11 0.64 8.18
N PRO A 22 1.17 0.13 8.83
CA PRO A 22 2.26 -0.50 8.11
C PRO A 22 1.68 -1.56 7.18
N LEU A 23 1.92 -1.39 5.88
CA LEU A 23 1.34 -2.25 4.85
C LEU A 23 1.79 -3.71 5.08
N TYR A 24 3.01 -3.90 5.56
CA TYR A 24 3.61 -5.20 5.82
C TYR A 24 4.33 -5.20 7.18
N THR A 25 4.58 -6.40 7.70
CA THR A 25 5.32 -6.59 8.96
C THR A 25 6.77 -7.02 8.70
N GLU A 26 7.64 -6.88 9.69
CA GLU A 26 9.02 -7.40 9.61
C GLU A 26 9.06 -8.93 9.43
N ALA A 27 8.04 -9.64 9.94
CA ALA A 27 7.90 -11.07 9.73
C ALA A 27 7.66 -11.41 8.24
N ASP A 28 6.85 -10.60 7.54
CA ASP A 28 6.63 -10.78 6.10
C ASP A 28 7.93 -10.59 5.31
N VAL A 29 8.72 -9.57 5.65
CA VAL A 29 10.03 -9.32 5.03
C VAL A 29 10.97 -10.51 5.25
N LYS A 30 11.07 -11.00 6.49
CA LYS A 30 11.90 -12.17 6.82
C LYS A 30 11.49 -13.41 6.05
N GLN A 31 10.20 -13.73 6.01
CA GLN A 31 9.73 -14.91 5.27
C GLN A 31 10.07 -14.83 3.77
N ILE A 32 9.85 -13.67 3.15
CA ILE A 32 10.21 -13.49 1.74
C ILE A 32 11.73 -13.61 1.58
N LYS A 33 12.54 -13.07 2.49
CA LYS A 33 14.01 -13.19 2.43
C LYS A 33 14.50 -14.64 2.57
N GLU A 34 13.81 -15.46 3.35
CA GLU A 34 14.11 -16.89 3.46
C GLU A 34 13.75 -17.65 2.16
N MET A 35 12.67 -17.25 1.48
CA MET A 35 12.26 -17.84 0.20
C MET A 35 13.13 -17.35 -0.97
N PHE A 36 13.54 -16.09 -0.95
CA PHE A 36 14.35 -15.42 -1.97
C PHE A 36 15.63 -14.83 -1.35
N PRO A 37 16.61 -15.67 -0.98
CA PRO A 37 17.83 -15.22 -0.32
C PRO A 37 18.68 -14.28 -1.18
N ASP A 38 18.54 -14.36 -2.51
CA ASP A 38 19.22 -13.50 -3.48
C ASP A 38 18.62 -12.08 -3.53
N VAL A 39 17.32 -11.93 -3.21
CA VAL A 39 16.63 -10.64 -3.26
C VAL A 39 17.00 -9.79 -2.04
N GLU A 40 17.38 -8.54 -2.27
CA GLU A 40 17.72 -7.60 -1.21
C GLU A 40 16.50 -7.20 -0.37
N GLU A 41 16.69 -6.95 0.93
CA GLU A 41 15.60 -6.56 1.83
C GLU A 41 14.88 -5.27 1.37
N ASP A 42 15.61 -4.34 0.74
CA ASP A 42 15.05 -3.10 0.20
C ASP A 42 14.12 -3.36 -1.01
N ALA A 43 14.50 -4.32 -1.86
CA ALA A 43 13.66 -4.78 -2.96
C ALA A 43 12.42 -5.50 -2.43
N ILE A 44 12.54 -6.32 -1.38
CA ILE A 44 11.40 -6.99 -0.72
C ILE A 44 10.40 -5.96 -0.19
N LYS A 45 10.88 -4.91 0.51
CA LYS A 45 10.05 -3.82 1.01
C LYS A 45 9.33 -3.11 -0.13
N THR A 46 10.05 -2.75 -1.19
CA THR A 46 9.48 -2.10 -2.38
C THR A 46 8.36 -2.94 -3.01
N VAL A 47 8.57 -4.25 -3.17
CA VAL A 47 7.57 -5.16 -3.73
C VAL A 47 6.37 -5.34 -2.79
N LEU A 48 6.60 -5.42 -1.48
CA LEU A 48 5.53 -5.47 -0.48
C LEU A 48 4.70 -4.17 -0.50
N GLU A 49 5.34 -3.01 -0.60
CA GLU A 49 4.65 -1.72 -0.73
C GLU A 49 3.82 -1.65 -2.02
N ALA A 50 4.40 -2.06 -3.15
CA ALA A 50 3.69 -2.16 -4.43
C ALA A 50 2.51 -3.14 -4.35
N SER A 51 2.67 -4.23 -3.59
CA SER A 51 1.63 -5.23 -3.32
C SER A 51 0.63 -4.79 -2.25
N ARG A 52 0.68 -3.54 -1.77
CA ARG A 52 -0.14 -3.01 -0.67
C ARG A 52 -0.07 -3.87 0.61
N GLY A 53 1.09 -4.43 0.89
CA GLY A 53 1.30 -5.30 2.04
C GLY A 53 0.99 -6.77 1.82
N ASN A 54 0.51 -7.13 0.63
CA ASN A 54 0.14 -8.50 0.35
C ASN A 54 1.39 -9.35 0.08
N LYS A 55 1.80 -10.13 1.08
CA LYS A 55 2.93 -11.06 1.01
C LYS A 55 2.79 -12.05 -0.15
N ASP A 56 1.62 -12.66 -0.32
CA ASP A 56 1.40 -13.66 -1.37
C ASP A 56 1.53 -13.05 -2.77
N ALA A 57 1.03 -11.82 -2.97
CA ALA A 57 1.21 -11.09 -4.22
C ALA A 57 2.67 -10.70 -4.47
N ALA A 58 3.41 -10.33 -3.41
CA ALA A 58 4.84 -10.07 -3.49
C ALA A 58 5.64 -11.32 -3.89
N ILE A 59 5.34 -12.47 -3.26
CA ILE A 59 5.95 -13.76 -3.59
C ILE A 59 5.66 -14.16 -5.04
N ASN A 60 4.41 -14.05 -5.49
CA ASN A 60 4.04 -14.36 -6.88
C ASN A 60 4.76 -13.44 -7.87
N SER A 61 4.92 -12.16 -7.54
CA SER A 61 5.65 -11.20 -8.38
C SER A 61 7.12 -11.59 -8.50
N LEU A 62 7.76 -11.95 -7.38
CA LEU A 62 9.16 -12.38 -7.36
C LEU A 62 9.38 -13.72 -8.08
N LEU A 63 8.47 -14.69 -7.91
CA LEU A 63 8.50 -15.96 -8.66
C LEU A 63 8.38 -15.74 -10.17
N SER A 64 7.53 -14.80 -10.59
CA SER A 64 7.29 -14.54 -12.02
C SER A 64 8.43 -13.78 -12.70
N MET A 65 9.38 -13.23 -11.94
CA MET A 65 10.54 -12.49 -12.46
C MET A 65 11.83 -13.35 -12.53
N GLN A 66 11.77 -14.61 -12.08
CA GLN A 66 12.85 -15.60 -12.16
C GLN A 66 12.72 -16.43 -13.44
#